data_AF-A0A2T9XSX3-F1
#
_entry.id   AF-A0A2T9XSX3-F1
#
_cell.length_a   1.000
_cell.length_b   1.000
_cell.length_c   1.000
_cell.angle_alpha   90.00
_cell.angle_beta   90.00
_cell.angle_gamma   90.00
#
_symmetry.space_group_name_H-M   'P 1'
#
loop_
_entity.id
_entity.type
_entity.pdbx_description
1 polymer ?
#
loop_
_entity_poly.entity_id
_entity_poly.type
_entity_poly.pdbx_seq_one_letter_code
_entity_poly.pdbx_strand_id
1 'polypeptide(L)'
;MTTEIVGTQAIENAAVAFVIDRETQAGREPIDTRYVDSTPADVISSDRLIEVKGYSDTSRGNDLWLETPQAQAAVSRGNFHLYLVENVHQGDPALFRLLDLHGEQLRRLMTRAVERSYVTVPWPEAEYDALSAIDTADIPEHPVPEPR
;
A
#
# COMPACT_ATOMS: atom_id res chain seq x y z
N MET A 1 -1.74 18.45 18.62
CA MET A 1 -1.58 18.64 17.17
C MET A 1 -1.05 17.33 16.66
N THR A 2 -1.84 16.59 15.91
CA THR A 2 -1.39 15.35 15.26
C THR A 2 -0.67 15.75 13.97
N THR A 3 0.46 15.11 13.70
CA THR A 3 1.25 15.38 12.48
C THR A 3 0.58 14.66 11.31
N GLU A 4 0.37 15.36 10.20
CA GLU A 4 -0.14 14.76 8.97
C GLU A 4 0.77 13.63 8.50
N ILE A 5 0.16 12.56 8.00
CA ILE A 5 0.85 11.39 7.45
C ILE A 5 0.90 11.55 5.94
N VAL A 6 2.11 11.62 5.40
CA VAL A 6 2.36 11.89 3.98
C VAL A 6 3.21 10.77 3.37
N GLY A 7 2.81 10.32 2.18
CA GLY A 7 3.50 9.28 1.43
C GLY A 7 2.89 7.89 1.64
N THR A 8 2.93 7.08 0.58
CA THR A 8 2.29 5.76 0.52
C THR A 8 2.74 4.84 1.65
N GLN A 9 4.05 4.74 1.88
CA GLN A 9 4.60 3.88 2.93
C GLN A 9 4.17 4.31 4.33
N ALA A 10 4.09 5.61 4.59
CA ALA A 10 3.69 6.13 5.90
C ALA A 10 2.20 5.88 6.17
N ILE A 11 1.36 6.04 5.14
CA ILE A 11 -0.07 5.72 5.19
C ILE A 11 -0.27 4.22 5.43
N GLU A 12 0.44 3.37 4.71
CA GLU A 12 0.39 1.91 4.88
C GLU A 12 0.80 1.50 6.29
N ASN A 13 1.95 1.98 6.78
CA ASN A 13 2.43 1.68 8.12
C ASN A 13 1.43 2.11 9.21
N ALA A 14 0.82 3.29 9.06
CA ALA A 14 -0.17 3.78 10.00
C ALA A 14 -1.48 2.97 9.95
N ALA A 15 -1.91 2.54 8.76
CA ALA A 15 -3.08 1.70 8.60
C ALA A 15 -2.86 0.32 9.25
N VAL A 16 -1.71 -0.32 9.03
CA VAL A 16 -1.38 -1.62 9.64
C VAL A 16 -1.29 -1.51 11.16
N ALA A 17 -0.60 -0.49 11.68
CA ALA A 17 -0.51 -0.25 13.12
C ALA A 17 -1.90 -0.06 13.75
N PHE A 18 -2.78 0.69 13.09
CA PHE A 18 -4.16 0.87 13.52
C PHE A 18 -4.95 -0.45 13.52
N VAL A 19 -4.79 -1.29 12.50
CA VAL A 19 -5.44 -2.61 12.44
C VAL A 19 -4.97 -3.52 13.59
N ILE A 20 -3.67 -3.56 13.86
CA ILE A 20 -3.10 -4.30 15.00
C ILE A 20 -3.72 -3.84 16.31
N ASP A 21 -3.81 -2.53 16.55
CA ASP A 21 -4.44 -1.99 17.75
C ASP A 21 -5.94 -2.36 17.84
N ARG A 22 -6.69 -2.26 16.73
CA ARG A 22 -8.12 -2.61 16.70
C ARG A 22 -8.38 -4.09 16.94
N GLU A 23 -7.58 -4.98 16.35
CA GLU A 23 -7.71 -6.42 16.58
C GLU A 23 -7.32 -6.78 18.02
N THR A 24 -6.29 -6.15 18.58
CA THR A 24 -5.88 -6.31 19.99
C THR A 24 -6.99 -5.87 20.95
N GLN A 25 -7.59 -4.70 20.72
CA GLN A 25 -8.72 -4.18 21.52
C GLN A 25 -9.94 -5.09 21.46
N ALA A 26 -10.12 -5.81 20.36
CA ALA A 26 -11.16 -6.81 20.20
C ALA A 26 -10.80 -8.18 20.80
N GLY A 27 -9.71 -8.26 21.57
CA GLY A 27 -9.29 -9.45 22.31
C GLY A 27 -8.58 -10.50 21.47
N ARG A 28 -8.04 -10.13 20.30
CA ARG A 28 -7.27 -11.03 19.42
C ARG A 28 -5.77 -10.77 19.54
N GLU A 29 -4.99 -11.64 18.91
CA GLU A 29 -3.53 -11.60 18.91
C GLU A 29 -3.01 -11.38 17.48
N PRO A 30 -3.03 -10.12 16.98
CA PRO A 30 -2.55 -9.80 15.64
C PRO A 30 -1.03 -9.82 15.54
N ILE A 31 -0.53 -10.29 14.39
CA ILE A 31 0.89 -10.36 14.02
C ILE A 31 1.05 -9.69 12.65
N ASP A 32 1.97 -8.72 12.53
CA ASP A 32 2.38 -8.13 11.25
C ASP A 32 3.20 -9.16 10.45
N THR A 33 2.73 -9.51 9.26
CA THR A 33 3.30 -10.53 8.38
C THR A 33 3.77 -9.98 7.03
N ARG A 34 3.84 -8.66 6.84
CA ARG A 34 4.24 -8.03 5.56
C ARG A 34 5.61 -8.46 5.04
N TYR A 35 6.48 -8.94 5.93
CA TYR A 35 7.84 -9.40 5.58
C TYR A 35 7.98 -10.93 5.60
N VAL A 36 6.85 -11.64 5.49
CA VAL A 36 6.80 -13.11 5.46
C VAL A 36 6.28 -13.55 4.10
N ASP A 37 7.19 -13.91 3.19
CA ASP A 37 6.92 -14.23 1.78
C ASP A 37 5.81 -15.29 1.55
N SER A 38 5.56 -16.16 2.54
CA SER A 38 4.56 -17.23 2.44
C SER A 38 3.15 -16.81 2.87
N THR A 39 2.95 -15.58 3.34
CA THR A 39 1.67 -15.11 3.88
C THR A 39 0.96 -14.19 2.86
N PRO A 40 -0.25 -14.53 2.40
CA PRO A 40 -0.97 -13.74 1.40
C PRO A 40 -1.75 -12.57 2.04
N ALA A 41 -1.23 -11.97 3.11
CA ALA A 41 -1.90 -10.94 3.91
C ALA A 41 -0.89 -10.17 4.78
N ASP A 42 -1.22 -8.92 5.10
CA ASP A 42 -0.41 -8.04 5.93
C ASP A 42 -0.45 -8.40 7.42
N VAL A 43 -1.59 -8.91 7.90
CA VAL A 43 -1.80 -9.24 9.32
C VAL A 43 -2.47 -10.60 9.47
N ILE A 44 -1.96 -11.43 10.37
CA ILE A 44 -2.66 -12.62 10.86
C ILE A 44 -3.21 -12.29 12.24
N SER A 45 -4.52 -12.48 12.46
CA SER A 45 -5.12 -12.28 13.78
C SER A 45 -6.03 -13.44 14.15
N SER A 46 -5.56 -14.28 15.09
CA SER A 46 -6.21 -15.56 15.43
C SER A 46 -6.38 -16.44 14.18
N ASP A 47 -7.60 -16.71 13.76
CA ASP A 47 -7.91 -17.47 12.54
C ASP A 47 -8.05 -16.60 11.30
N ARG A 48 -7.87 -15.28 11.37
CA ARG A 48 -8.10 -14.35 10.25
C ARG A 48 -6.83 -14.07 9.47
N LEU A 49 -6.97 -14.02 8.15
CA LEU A 49 -5.98 -13.44 7.24
C LEU A 49 -6.47 -12.06 6.82
N ILE A 50 -5.75 -11.00 7.17
CA ILE A 50 -6.19 -9.62 6.99
C ILE A 50 -5.23 -8.90 6.05
N GLU A 51 -5.72 -8.59 4.85
CA GLU A 51 -5.08 -7.66 3.94
C GLU A 51 -5.53 -6.23 4.26
N VAL A 52 -4.60 -5.28 4.36
CA VAL A 52 -4.85 -3.89 4.76
C VAL A 52 -4.65 -2.94 3.57
N LYS A 53 -5.67 -2.12 3.28
CA LYS A 53 -5.55 -1.03 2.29
C LYS A 53 -5.74 0.32 2.98
N GLY A 54 -4.67 1.11 3.02
CA GLY A 54 -4.68 2.47 3.56
C GLY A 54 -5.09 3.49 2.50
N TYR A 55 -5.99 4.41 2.87
CA TYR A 55 -6.43 5.52 2.03
C TYR A 55 -6.26 6.85 2.80
N SER A 56 -5.65 7.84 2.15
CA SER A 56 -5.50 9.19 2.71
C SER A 56 -6.84 9.74 3.22
N ASP A 57 -7.88 9.69 2.39
CA ASP A 57 -9.21 10.24 2.69
C ASP A 57 -10.31 9.17 2.62
N THR A 58 -10.60 8.65 1.43
CA THR A 58 -11.63 7.63 1.23
C THR A 58 -11.26 6.62 0.14
N SER A 59 -11.70 5.38 0.34
CA SER A 59 -11.67 4.29 -0.62
C SER A 59 -12.74 4.41 -1.71
N ARG A 60 -13.76 5.26 -1.51
CA ARG A 60 -14.92 5.36 -2.41
C ARG A 60 -14.51 5.70 -3.84
N GLY A 61 -14.93 4.85 -4.79
CA GLY A 61 -14.70 5.05 -6.22
C GLY A 61 -13.34 4.55 -6.72
N ASN A 62 -12.49 4.05 -5.83
CA ASN A 62 -11.25 3.38 -6.21
C ASN A 62 -11.48 1.89 -6.44
N ASP A 63 -10.68 1.32 -7.35
CA ASP A 63 -10.59 -0.13 -7.49
C ASP A 63 -9.90 -0.75 -6.26
N LEU A 64 -10.31 -1.96 -5.89
CA LEU A 64 -9.66 -2.75 -4.85
C LEU A 64 -8.56 -3.58 -5.48
N TRP A 65 -7.33 -3.06 -5.46
CA TRP A 65 -6.18 -3.76 -6.01
C TRP A 65 -5.73 -4.87 -5.05
N LEU A 66 -5.63 -6.09 -5.56
CA LEU A 66 -5.13 -7.26 -4.85
C LEU A 66 -4.03 -7.91 -5.68
N GLU A 67 -2.94 -8.28 -5.04
CA GLU A 67 -1.95 -9.14 -5.66
C GLU A 67 -2.51 -10.53 -5.91
N THR A 68 -1.91 -11.28 -6.84
CA THR A 68 -2.38 -12.63 -7.19
C THR A 68 -2.54 -13.55 -5.97
N PRO A 69 -1.58 -13.65 -5.03
CA PRO A 69 -1.75 -14.49 -3.84
C PRO A 69 -2.91 -14.04 -2.93
N GLN A 70 -3.12 -12.73 -2.82
CA GLN A 70 -4.20 -12.13 -2.01
C GLN A 70 -5.57 -12.41 -2.65
N ALA A 71 -5.70 -12.23 -3.97
CA ALA A 71 -6.92 -12.51 -4.71
C ALA A 71 -7.29 -14.01 -4.65
N GLN A 72 -6.30 -14.89 -4.75
CA GLN A 72 -6.49 -16.33 -4.57
C GLN A 72 -6.94 -16.68 -3.15
N ALA A 73 -6.35 -16.05 -2.13
CA ALA A 73 -6.76 -16.25 -0.74
C ALA A 73 -8.20 -15.74 -0.49
N ALA A 74 -8.56 -14.57 -1.01
CA ALA A 74 -9.91 -14.00 -0.90
C ALA A 74 -11.01 -14.91 -1.49
N VAL A 75 -10.69 -15.70 -2.52
CA VAL A 75 -11.64 -16.64 -3.15
C VAL A 75 -11.67 -17.99 -2.46
N SER A 76 -10.50 -18.51 -2.06
CA SER A 76 -10.36 -19.90 -1.58
C SER A 76 -10.47 -20.06 -0.07
N ARG A 77 -10.32 -18.98 0.71
CA ARG A 77 -10.26 -19.03 2.16
C ARG A 77 -11.41 -18.24 2.78
N GLY A 78 -12.24 -18.93 3.57
CA GLY A 78 -13.41 -18.33 4.23
C GLY A 78 -13.08 -17.36 5.38
N ASN A 79 -11.82 -17.32 5.80
CA ASN A 79 -11.28 -16.48 6.87
C ASN A 79 -10.45 -15.30 6.35
N PHE A 80 -10.52 -14.99 5.06
CA PHE A 80 -9.86 -13.83 4.47
C PHE A 80 -10.69 -12.56 4.65
N HIS A 81 -10.05 -11.51 5.14
CA HIS A 81 -10.60 -10.19 5.38
C HIS A 81 -9.80 -9.16 4.58
N LEU A 82 -10.51 -8.22 3.95
CA LEU A 82 -9.93 -7.04 3.34
C LEU A 82 -10.36 -5.82 4.16
N TYR A 83 -9.41 -5.27 4.93
CA TYR A 83 -9.63 -4.12 5.79
C TYR A 83 -9.23 -2.83 5.05
N LEU A 84 -10.21 -1.95 4.81
CA LEU A 84 -9.96 -0.62 4.26
C LEU A 84 -9.87 0.38 5.41
N VAL A 85 -8.71 1.03 5.56
CA VAL A 85 -8.47 2.07 6.57
C VAL A 85 -8.50 3.42 5.86
N GLU A 86 -9.50 4.22 6.17
CA GLU A 86 -9.75 5.53 5.55
C GLU A 86 -9.43 6.69 6.52
N ASN A 87 -9.30 7.89 5.96
CA ASN A 87 -9.00 9.13 6.69
C ASN A 87 -7.65 9.08 7.45
N VAL A 88 -6.64 8.46 6.84
CA VAL A 88 -5.31 8.27 7.43
C VAL A 88 -4.47 9.55 7.41
N HIS A 89 -4.61 10.38 6.38
CA HIS A 89 -3.71 11.52 6.14
C HIS A 89 -3.68 12.52 7.31
N GLN A 90 -4.82 12.75 7.97
CA GLN A 90 -4.90 13.69 9.09
C GLN A 90 -4.11 13.26 10.35
N GLY A 91 -3.74 11.98 10.45
CA GLY A 91 -2.76 11.49 11.44
C GLY A 91 -3.29 11.08 12.82
N ASP A 92 -4.56 11.34 13.17
CA ASP A 92 -5.20 10.88 14.41
C ASP A 92 -5.92 9.53 14.24
N PRO A 93 -5.42 8.43 14.86
CA PRO A 93 -6.04 7.11 14.75
C PRO A 93 -7.48 7.05 15.29
N ALA A 94 -7.88 7.96 16.19
CA ALA A 94 -9.25 8.01 16.69
C ALA A 94 -10.26 8.44 15.61
N LEU A 95 -9.78 9.13 14.57
CA LEU A 95 -10.57 9.60 13.44
C LEU A 95 -10.45 8.69 12.20
N PHE A 96 -9.65 7.62 12.28
CA PHE A 96 -9.57 6.64 11.20
C PHE A 96 -10.87 5.83 11.13
N ARG A 97 -11.27 5.48 9.91
CA ARG A 97 -12.44 4.63 9.67
C ARG A 97 -11.98 3.28 9.14
N LEU A 98 -12.52 2.22 9.73
CA LEU A 98 -12.29 0.84 9.29
C LEU A 98 -13.52 0.30 8.56
N LEU A 99 -13.34 -0.21 7.36
CA LEU A 99 -14.33 -1.03 6.65
C LEU A 99 -13.80 -2.46 6.55
N ASP A 100 -14.55 -3.42 7.05
CA ASP A 100 -14.24 -4.85 6.97
C ASP A 100 -15.03 -5.50 5.84
N LEU A 101 -14.34 -5.88 4.76
CA LEU A 101 -14.90 -6.65 3.66
C LEU A 101 -14.51 -8.12 3.80
N HIS A 102 -15.49 -8.97 4.09
CA HIS A 102 -15.27 -10.41 4.20
C HIS A 102 -16.51 -11.21 3.77
N GLY A 103 -16.35 -12.54 3.76
CA GLY A 103 -17.43 -13.49 3.50
C GLY A 103 -18.17 -13.22 2.20
N GLU A 104 -19.50 -13.21 2.26
CA GLU A 104 -20.34 -13.07 1.07
C GLU A 104 -20.18 -11.72 0.36
N GLN A 105 -19.92 -10.64 1.10
CA GLN A 105 -19.71 -9.33 0.49
C GLN A 105 -18.44 -9.32 -0.37
N LEU A 106 -17.33 -9.81 0.19
CA LEU A 106 -16.08 -9.91 -0.54
C LEU A 106 -16.21 -10.87 -1.73
N ARG A 107 -16.83 -12.04 -1.53
CA ARG A 107 -17.06 -13.02 -2.60
C ARG A 107 -17.81 -12.41 -3.78
N ARG A 108 -18.86 -11.62 -3.53
CA ARG A 108 -19.61 -10.92 -4.59
C ARG A 108 -18.73 -9.90 -5.33
N LEU A 109 -17.88 -9.16 -4.64
CA LEU A 109 -16.95 -8.22 -5.29
C LEU A 109 -15.95 -8.98 -6.17
N MET A 110 -15.41 -10.11 -5.70
CA MET A 110 -14.46 -10.93 -6.45
C MET A 110 -15.05 -11.49 -7.77
N THR A 111 -16.37 -11.65 -7.89
CA THR A 111 -17.00 -12.03 -9.19
C THR A 111 -16.85 -10.98 -10.29
N ARG A 112 -16.49 -9.75 -9.91
CA ARG A 112 -16.28 -8.61 -10.83
C ARG A 112 -14.80 -8.30 -11.03
N ALA A 113 -13.91 -9.08 -10.41
CA ALA A 113 -12.48 -8.86 -10.51
C ALA A 113 -12.03 -8.99 -11.97
N VAL A 114 -11.18 -8.06 -12.39
CA VAL A 114 -10.52 -8.09 -13.70
C VAL A 114 -9.05 -8.32 -13.45
N GLU A 115 -8.55 -9.48 -13.85
CA GLU A 115 -7.13 -9.81 -13.74
C GLU A 115 -6.29 -8.87 -14.61
N ARG A 116 -5.20 -8.37 -14.04
CA ARG A 116 -4.21 -7.55 -14.75
C ARG A 116 -2.82 -8.07 -14.42
N SER A 117 -1.99 -8.28 -15.45
CA SER A 117 -0.61 -8.72 -15.29
C SER A 117 0.34 -7.53 -15.45
N TYR A 118 1.30 -7.42 -14.54
CA TYR A 118 2.32 -6.38 -14.54
C TYR A 118 3.71 -7.00 -14.37
N VAL A 119 4.73 -6.34 -14.91
CA VAL A 119 6.13 -6.69 -14.72
C VAL A 119 6.83 -5.47 -14.14
N THR A 120 7.41 -5.64 -12.96
CA THR A 120 8.28 -4.62 -12.36
C THR A 120 9.71 -4.86 -12.82
N VAL A 121 10.34 -3.84 -13.39
CA VAL A 121 11.76 -3.85 -13.72
C VAL A 121 12.48 -3.01 -12.67
N PRO A 122 13.26 -3.60 -11.75
CA PRO A 122 14.11 -2.84 -10.85
C PRO A 122 15.08 -2.01 -11.70
N TRP A 123 15.10 -0.70 -11.48
CA TRP A 123 16.06 0.18 -12.13
C TRP A 123 17.09 0.61 -11.09
N PRO A 124 18.33 0.10 -11.15
CA PRO A 124 19.38 0.48 -10.22
C PRO A 124 19.71 1.97 -10.33
N GLU A 125 19.81 2.66 -9.20
CA GLU A 125 20.17 4.08 -9.15
C GLU A 125 21.48 4.38 -9.89
N ALA A 126 22.47 3.47 -9.80
CA ALA A 126 23.74 3.62 -10.49
C ALA A 126 23.61 3.71 -12.03
N GLU A 127 22.63 3.03 -12.62
CA GLU A 127 22.37 3.13 -14.07
C GLU A 127 21.72 4.46 -14.43
N TYR A 128 20.81 4.94 -13.59
CA TYR A 128 20.22 6.28 -13.71
C TYR A 128 21.29 7.38 -13.64
N ASP A 129 22.18 7.30 -12.64
CA ASP A 129 23.24 8.28 -12.42
C ASP A 129 24.23 8.33 -13.60
N ALA A 130 24.59 7.17 -14.15
CA ALA A 130 25.48 7.07 -15.30
C ALA A 130 24.91 7.76 -16.55
N LEU A 131 23.59 7.67 -16.78
CA LEU A 131 22.92 8.35 -17.89
C LEU A 131 22.74 9.85 -17.62
N SER A 132 22.45 10.23 -16.39
CA SER A 132 22.26 11.63 -15.98
C SER A 132 23.56 12.44 -16.04
N ALA A 133 24.71 11.80 -15.82
CA ALA A 133 26.02 12.44 -15.92
C ALA A 133 26.42 12.84 -17.35
N ILE A 134 25.89 12.15 -18.38
CA ILE A 134 26.24 12.40 -19.78
C ILE A 134 25.65 13.71 -20.29
N ASP A 135 24.46 14.10 -19.80
CA ASP A 135 23.74 15.31 -20.25
C ASP A 135 24.37 16.62 -19.74
N THR A 136 25.26 16.54 -18.74
CA THR A 136 25.92 17.73 -18.17
C THR A 136 27.24 18.07 -18.88
N ALA A 137 27.78 17.15 -19.70
CA ALA A 137 29.11 17.27 -20.30
C ALA A 137 29.13 18.01 -21.66
N ASP A 138 27.98 18.38 -22.23
CA ASP A 138 27.88 18.84 -23.63
C ASP A 138 27.17 20.21 -23.80
N ILE A 139 27.31 21.11 -22.82
CA ILE A 139 27.05 22.54 -23.07
C ILE A 139 28.37 23.18 -23.53
N PRO A 140 28.58 23.44 -24.84
CA PRO A 140 29.74 24.19 -25.28
C PRO A 140 29.66 25.61 -24.70
N GLU A 141 30.68 25.99 -23.92
CA GLU A 141 30.89 27.38 -23.52
C GLU A 141 31.02 28.24 -24.78
N HIS A 142 30.01 29.05 -25.06
CA HIS A 142 30.12 30.13 -26.03
C HIS A 142 31.16 31.14 -25.52
N PRO A 143 32.22 31.45 -26.29
CA PRO A 143 33.18 32.48 -25.88
C PRO A 143 32.48 33.85 -25.87
N VAL A 144 32.54 34.51 -24.72
CA VAL A 144 32.09 35.90 -24.54
C VAL A 144 32.96 36.81 -25.41
N PRO A 145 32.39 37.64 -26.31
CA PRO A 145 33.19 38.59 -27.08
C PRO A 145 33.63 39.75 -26.19
N GLU A 146 34.93 40.07 -26.20
CA GLU A 146 35.49 41.22 -25.48
C GLU A 146 34.92 42.55 -26.00
N PRO A 147 34.59 43.50 -25.11
CA PRO A 147 34.12 44.82 -25.51
C PRO A 147 35.29 45.67 -26.05
N ARG A 148 35.02 46.38 -27.15
CA ARG A 148 35.91 47.39 -27.75
C ARG A 148 35.98 48.67 -26.94
#